data_AF-A0A2I0LGS4-F1
#
_entry.id   AF-A0A2I0LGS4-F1
#
_cell.length_a   1.000
_cell.length_b   1.000
_cell.length_c   1.000
_cell.angle_alpha   90.00
_cell.angle_beta   90.00
_cell.angle_gamma   90.00
#
_symmetry.space_group_name_H-M   'P 1'
#
loop_
_entity.id
_entity.type
_entity.pdbx_description
1 polymer ?
#
loop_
_entity_poly.entity_id
_entity_poly.type
_entity_poly.pdbx_seq_one_letter_code
_entity_poly.pdbx_strand_id
1 'polypeptide(L)'
;AARLQEYAGEGLRTLVLAYKDLEESYYEDWAERLRRAALGSAQTVYDQYFITLYNIVYTSLPVLAMGVFDQDVPEQRSMEYPKLYEPGQLNLLFNKREFFICIAQGIYTSVLMFFIPYGVFADATRDDGAQLADYQSFAVTVATSLVIVVSVQIGLDTGFWTAINHFFIWGSLAAYFAILFAMHSDGLFQMFPNQFRFVGNAQNTLAQPTVWLTIALTTVVCIMPVVAFRFLKLDLKPELSDTVRYTQLVRKKQKTQHRCMRRVGRAGSRRSGYAFSHQEGFGELIMSGKNMRLSSL
;
A
#
# COMPACT_ATOMS: atom_id res chain seq x y z
N ALA A 1 16.08 -18.74 -7.80
CA ALA A 1 16.27 -18.98 -6.35
C ALA A 1 17.72 -18.74 -5.94
N ALA A 2 18.71 -19.46 -6.48
CA ALA A 2 20.13 -19.33 -6.08
C ALA A 2 20.71 -17.91 -6.21
N ARG A 3 20.47 -17.20 -7.32
CA ARG A 3 20.99 -15.83 -7.52
C ARG A 3 20.39 -14.76 -6.60
N LEU A 4 19.19 -15.00 -6.05
CA LEU A 4 18.54 -14.09 -5.09
C LEU A 4 19.12 -14.27 -3.68
N GLN A 5 19.49 -15.50 -3.30
CA GLN A 5 20.18 -15.78 -2.04
C GLN A 5 21.62 -15.26 -2.05
N GLU A 6 22.29 -15.30 -3.20
CA GLU A 6 23.64 -14.74 -3.36
C GLU A 6 23.64 -13.22 -3.24
N TYR A 7 22.70 -12.52 -3.89
CA TYR A 7 22.56 -11.06 -3.78
C TYR A 7 22.15 -10.60 -2.37
N ALA A 8 21.25 -11.35 -1.70
CA ALA A 8 20.88 -11.08 -0.31
C ALA A 8 22.05 -11.36 0.65
N GLY A 9 22.85 -12.39 0.40
CA GLY A 9 24.02 -12.75 1.19
C GLY A 9 25.17 -11.75 1.07
N GLU A 10 25.43 -11.23 -0.14
CA GLU A 10 26.43 -10.18 -0.36
C GLU A 10 25.97 -8.83 0.21
N GLY A 11 24.70 -8.47 0.04
CA GLY A 11 24.11 -7.27 0.64
C GLY A 11 24.18 -7.27 2.18
N LEU A 12 23.90 -8.42 2.82
CA LEU A 12 24.02 -8.57 4.27
C LEU A 12 25.48 -8.47 4.73
N ARG A 13 26.43 -9.03 3.97
CA ARG A 13 27.87 -8.95 4.30
C ARG A 13 28.43 -7.54 4.19
N THR A 14 27.97 -6.75 3.23
CA THR A 14 28.32 -5.32 3.15
C THR A 14 27.71 -4.48 4.27
N LEU A 15 26.50 -4.82 4.73
CA LEU A 15 25.85 -4.16 5.87
C LEU A 15 26.51 -4.52 7.21
N VAL A 16 26.98 -5.76 7.36
CA VAL A 16 27.67 -6.22 8.59
C VAL A 16 29.11 -5.67 8.69
N LEU A 17 29.74 -5.29 7.58
CA LEU A 17 31.09 -4.69 7.57
C LEU A 17 31.13 -3.20 8.00
N ALA A 18 29.98 -2.55 8.18
CA ALA A 18 29.89 -1.15 8.61
C ALA A 18 29.23 -1.01 9.99
N TYR A 19 29.59 -1.87 10.94
CA TYR A 19 29.29 -1.63 12.35
C TYR A 19 30.50 -0.95 12.99
N LYS A 20 30.36 0.34 13.29
CA LYS A 20 31.33 1.09 14.09
C LYS A 20 30.74 1.17 15.51
N ASP A 21 31.48 0.69 16.50
CA ASP A 21 31.13 0.94 17.90
C ASP A 21 31.12 2.46 18.12
N LEU A 22 29.92 3.02 18.32
CA LEU A 22 29.77 4.42 18.68
C LEU A 22 30.11 4.55 20.17
N GLU A 23 31.10 5.38 20.47
CA GLU A 23 31.38 5.80 21.83
C GLU A 23 30.16 6.54 22.41
N GLU A 24 29.76 6.21 23.64
CA GLU A 24 28.58 6.78 24.31
C GLU A 24 28.59 8.33 24.30
N SER A 25 29.78 8.91 24.44
CA SER A 25 30.02 10.37 24.39
C SER A 25 29.70 10.99 23.03
N TYR A 26 29.97 10.29 21.94
CA TYR A 26 29.67 10.74 20.58
C TYR A 26 28.17 10.63 20.29
N TYR A 27 27.52 9.57 20.79
CA TYR A 27 26.06 9.43 20.69
C TYR A 27 25.34 10.54 21.45
N GLU A 28 25.78 10.87 22.68
CA GLU A 28 25.18 11.94 23.48
C GLU A 28 25.38 13.32 22.85
N ASP A 29 26.57 13.66 22.32
CA ASP A 29 26.78 14.93 21.62
C ASP A 29 25.95 15.00 20.33
N TRP A 30 25.86 13.91 19.56
CA TRP A 30 24.99 13.85 18.39
C TRP A 30 23.51 14.00 18.77
N ALA A 31 23.06 13.33 19.83
CA ALA A 31 21.70 13.39 20.33
C ALA A 31 21.36 14.78 20.87
N GLU A 32 22.30 15.46 21.52
CA GLU A 32 22.13 16.81 22.00
C GLU A 32 22.11 17.84 20.85
N ARG A 33 22.93 17.65 19.82
CA ARG A 33 22.88 18.44 18.58
C ARG A 33 21.58 18.21 17.81
N LEU A 34 21.10 16.97 17.75
CA LEU A 34 19.80 16.64 17.18
C LEU A 34 18.68 17.30 17.98
N ARG A 35 18.73 17.26 19.32
CA ARG A 35 17.78 17.95 20.19
C ARG A 35 17.84 19.47 20.02
N ARG A 36 19.03 20.07 19.94
CA ARG A 36 19.22 21.51 19.69
C ARG A 36 18.71 21.92 18.30
N ALA A 37 18.95 21.11 17.27
CA ALA A 37 18.41 21.33 15.94
C ALA A 37 16.87 21.20 15.93
N ALA A 38 16.32 20.23 16.65
CA ALA A 38 14.87 20.08 16.84
C ALA A 38 14.26 21.22 17.67
N LEU A 39 15.01 21.81 18.61
CA LEU A 39 14.61 22.96 19.42
C LEU A 39 14.73 24.31 18.68
N GLY A 40 15.39 24.36 17.53
CA GLY A 40 15.62 25.56 16.74
C GLY A 40 14.35 26.09 16.08
N SER A 41 13.43 26.66 16.86
CA SER A 41 12.20 27.36 16.41
C SER A 41 11.32 26.63 15.38
N ALA A 42 11.46 25.32 15.21
CA ALA A 42 10.52 24.50 14.45
C ALA A 42 9.44 23.99 15.41
N GLN A 43 8.57 24.89 15.87
CA GLN A 43 7.43 24.48 16.67
C GLN A 43 6.50 23.65 15.77
N THR A 44 6.39 22.35 16.04
CA THR A 44 5.52 21.47 15.28
C THR A 44 4.07 21.79 15.61
N VAL A 45 3.25 21.95 14.56
CA VAL A 45 1.79 22.09 14.70
C VAL A 45 1.20 20.94 15.51
N TYR A 46 1.81 19.76 15.40
CA TYR A 46 1.40 18.55 16.10
C TYR A 46 2.17 18.33 17.41
N ASP A 47 1.49 17.70 18.35
CA ASP A 47 2.09 17.14 19.56
C ASP A 47 3.02 15.94 19.23
N GLN A 48 4.06 15.75 20.01
CA GLN A 48 5.04 14.68 19.84
C GLN A 48 4.38 13.30 19.90
N TYR A 49 3.40 13.10 20.79
CA TYR A 49 2.64 11.86 20.88
C TYR A 49 1.79 11.59 19.63
N PHE A 50 1.24 12.64 19.01
CA PHE A 50 0.52 12.48 17.74
C PHE A 50 1.48 12.01 16.64
N ILE A 51 2.67 12.61 16.53
CA ILE A 51 3.65 12.24 15.50
C ILE A 51 4.07 10.77 15.63
N THR A 52 4.32 10.29 16.86
CA THR A 52 4.72 8.89 17.08
C THR A 52 3.58 7.92 16.79
N LEU A 53 2.38 8.19 17.30
CA LEU A 53 1.20 7.35 17.08
C LEU A 53 0.73 7.36 15.62
N TYR A 54 0.91 8.47 14.92
CA TYR A 54 0.65 8.59 13.49
C TYR A 54 1.47 7.58 12.68
N ASN A 55 2.78 7.52 12.94
CA ASN A 55 3.67 6.59 12.24
C ASN A 55 3.48 5.13 12.67
N ILE A 56 3.17 4.87 13.95
CA ILE A 56 3.15 3.50 14.51
C ILE A 56 1.77 2.84 14.43
N VAL A 57 0.70 3.59 14.64
CA VAL A 57 -0.65 3.04 14.80
C VAL A 57 -1.54 3.46 13.65
N TYR A 58 -1.65 4.76 13.37
CA TYR A 58 -2.69 5.28 12.48
C TYR A 58 -2.41 4.99 11.01
N THR A 59 -1.15 5.00 10.58
CA THR A 59 -0.78 4.84 9.16
C THR A 59 -0.07 3.54 8.85
N SER A 60 0.86 3.08 9.69
CA SER A 60 1.62 1.87 9.37
C SER A 60 0.79 0.60 9.52
N LEU A 61 -0.11 0.46 10.50
CA LEU A 61 -0.92 -0.76 10.63
C LEU A 61 -1.79 -1.02 9.39
N PRO A 62 -2.56 -0.04 8.86
CA PRO A 62 -3.30 -0.23 7.62
C PRO A 62 -2.41 -0.46 6.40
N VAL A 63 -1.29 0.26 6.28
CA VAL A 63 -0.35 0.09 5.15
C VAL A 63 0.33 -1.29 5.18
N LEU A 64 0.71 -1.79 6.36
CA LEU A 64 1.27 -3.13 6.53
C LEU A 64 0.22 -4.20 6.22
N ALA A 65 -1.01 -4.03 6.70
CA ALA A 65 -2.10 -4.94 6.39
C ALA A 65 -2.37 -5.00 4.89
N MET A 66 -2.41 -3.85 4.22
CA MET A 66 -2.49 -3.77 2.76
C MET A 66 -1.28 -4.46 2.12
N GLY A 67 -0.04 -4.18 2.51
CA GLY A 67 1.14 -4.83 1.93
C GLY A 67 1.20 -6.36 2.10
N VAL A 68 0.62 -6.92 3.17
CA VAL A 68 0.63 -8.36 3.45
C VAL A 68 -0.58 -9.08 2.84
N PHE A 69 -1.76 -8.47 2.89
CA PHE A 69 -3.03 -9.11 2.53
C PHE A 69 -3.63 -8.62 1.22
N ASP A 70 -3.06 -7.61 0.56
CA ASP A 70 -3.52 -7.16 -0.74
C ASP A 70 -3.12 -8.16 -1.83
N GLN A 71 -4.10 -8.54 -2.63
CA GLN A 71 -3.96 -9.51 -3.70
C GLN A 71 -4.66 -8.97 -4.93
N ASP A 72 -3.87 -8.61 -5.95
CA ASP A 72 -4.42 -8.12 -7.23
C ASP A 72 -5.26 -9.20 -7.94
N VAL A 73 -4.81 -10.45 -7.85
CA VAL A 73 -5.39 -11.61 -8.55
C VAL A 73 -5.28 -12.84 -7.65
N PRO A 74 -6.35 -13.66 -7.51
CA PRO A 74 -6.30 -14.87 -6.70
C PRO A 74 -5.30 -15.90 -7.25
N GLU A 75 -4.69 -16.69 -6.35
CA GLU A 75 -3.60 -17.64 -6.65
C GLU A 75 -3.89 -18.55 -7.85
N GLN A 76 -5.09 -19.13 -7.92
CA GLN A 76 -5.42 -20.06 -9.00
C GLN A 76 -5.40 -19.39 -10.38
N ARG A 77 -5.59 -18.07 -10.43
CA ARG A 77 -5.62 -17.27 -11.67
C ARG A 77 -4.25 -16.72 -12.03
N SER A 78 -3.39 -16.44 -11.06
CA SER A 78 -2.01 -16.03 -11.35
C SER A 78 -1.25 -17.15 -12.09
N MET A 79 -1.52 -18.41 -11.73
CA MET A 79 -0.95 -19.59 -12.40
C MET A 79 -1.48 -19.81 -13.83
N GLU A 80 -2.73 -19.41 -14.13
CA GLU A 80 -3.34 -19.56 -15.46
C GLU A 80 -2.79 -18.54 -16.47
N TYR A 81 -2.26 -17.40 -15.99
CA TYR A 81 -1.78 -16.30 -16.84
C TYR A 81 -0.36 -15.85 -16.43
N PRO A 82 0.71 -16.54 -16.87
CA PRO A 82 2.08 -16.19 -16.50
C PRO A 82 2.52 -14.80 -17.00
N LYS A 83 1.84 -14.24 -18.02
CA LYS A 83 2.11 -12.89 -18.53
C LYS A 83 1.88 -11.77 -17.51
N LEU A 84 1.14 -12.03 -16.42
CA LEU A 84 0.98 -11.05 -15.34
C LEU A 84 2.30 -10.73 -14.62
N TYR A 85 3.32 -11.58 -14.77
CA TYR A 85 4.62 -11.39 -14.13
C TYR A 85 5.58 -10.48 -14.92
N GLU A 86 5.35 -10.31 -16.23
CA GLU A 86 6.17 -9.51 -17.14
C GLU A 86 6.37 -8.04 -16.70
N PRO A 87 5.34 -7.27 -16.26
CA PRO A 87 5.52 -5.88 -15.84
C PRO A 87 6.43 -5.73 -14.60
N GLY A 88 6.47 -6.74 -13.74
CA GLY A 88 7.40 -6.79 -12.60
C GLY A 88 8.85 -6.94 -13.04
N GLN A 89 9.12 -7.82 -14.01
CA GLN A 89 10.47 -8.05 -14.54
C GLN A 89 11.03 -6.83 -15.28
N LEU A 90 10.16 -6.03 -15.88
CA LEU A 90 10.50 -4.83 -16.63
C LEU A 90 10.60 -3.57 -15.74
N ASN A 91 10.50 -3.71 -14.42
CA ASN A 91 10.53 -2.61 -13.44
C ASN A 91 9.52 -1.49 -13.76
N LEU A 92 8.36 -1.83 -14.35
CA LEU A 92 7.36 -0.84 -14.74
C LEU A 92 6.60 -0.27 -13.54
N LEU A 93 6.51 -1.04 -12.45
CA LEU A 93 5.83 -0.66 -11.21
C LEU A 93 6.72 0.23 -10.30
N PHE A 94 8.02 0.00 -10.31
CA PHE A 94 8.99 0.73 -9.49
C PHE A 94 10.04 1.40 -10.38
N ASN A 95 9.70 2.59 -10.87
CA ASN A 95 10.55 3.38 -11.74
C ASN A 95 10.74 4.80 -11.18
N LYS A 96 11.84 5.47 -11.58
CA LYS A 96 12.23 6.79 -11.07
C LYS A 96 11.16 7.84 -11.34
N ARG A 97 10.43 7.72 -12.44
CA ARG A 97 9.33 8.64 -12.79
C ARG A 97 8.19 8.53 -11.77
N GLU A 98 7.79 7.32 -11.43
CA GLU A 98 6.76 7.02 -10.44
C GLU A 98 7.17 7.54 -9.06
N PHE A 99 8.45 7.42 -8.70
CA PHE A 99 9.01 8.03 -7.49
C PHE A 99 8.85 9.56 -7.47
N PHE A 100 9.22 10.27 -8.54
CA PHE A 100 9.05 11.72 -8.61
C PHE A 100 7.58 12.16 -8.63
N ILE A 101 6.68 11.38 -9.26
CA ILE A 101 5.23 11.63 -9.20
C ILE A 101 4.74 11.53 -7.76
N CYS A 102 5.20 10.53 -7.00
CA CYS A 102 4.86 10.37 -5.58
C CYS A 102 5.35 11.56 -4.74
N ILE A 103 6.59 12.03 -4.96
CA ILE A 103 7.11 13.24 -4.30
C ILE A 103 6.25 14.46 -4.62
N ALA A 104 5.94 14.70 -5.89
CA ALA A 104 5.14 15.84 -6.32
C ALA A 104 3.73 15.79 -5.70
N GLN A 105 3.12 14.60 -5.64
CA GLN A 105 1.85 14.38 -4.98
C GLN A 105 1.93 14.68 -3.47
N GLY A 106 3.00 14.26 -2.78
CA GLY A 106 3.22 14.55 -1.36
C GLY A 106 3.42 16.05 -1.08
N ILE A 107 4.13 16.77 -1.95
CA ILE A 107 4.26 18.23 -1.85
C ILE A 107 2.90 18.89 -2.05
N TYR A 108 2.14 18.48 -3.06
CA TYR A 108 0.80 19.00 -3.32
C TYR A 108 -0.15 18.80 -2.13
N THR A 109 -0.23 17.57 -1.60
CA THR A 109 -1.13 17.27 -0.47
C THR A 109 -0.70 17.98 0.81
N SER A 110 0.60 18.13 1.08
CA SER A 110 1.09 18.84 2.27
C SER A 110 0.81 20.35 2.22
N VAL A 111 0.96 20.98 1.04
CA VAL A 111 0.59 22.40 0.84
C VAL A 111 -0.91 22.60 1.11
N LEU A 112 -1.77 21.77 0.53
CA LEU A 112 -3.22 21.92 0.72
C LEU A 112 -3.69 21.61 2.14
N MET A 113 -3.11 20.59 2.77
CA MET A 113 -3.34 20.25 4.18
C MET A 113 -3.13 21.44 5.11
N PHE A 114 -2.17 22.30 4.80
CA PHE A 114 -1.89 23.49 5.60
C PHE A 114 -2.78 24.68 5.20
N PHE A 115 -2.82 25.03 3.91
CA PHE A 115 -3.47 26.28 3.46
C PHE A 115 -4.99 26.24 3.54
N ILE A 116 -5.64 25.08 3.35
CA ILE A 116 -7.11 25.01 3.39
C ILE A 116 -7.62 25.27 4.82
N PRO A 117 -7.17 24.55 5.87
CA PRO A 117 -7.57 24.87 7.24
C PRO A 117 -7.13 26.28 7.64
N TYR A 118 -5.95 26.74 7.22
CA TYR A 118 -5.49 28.10 7.55
C TYR A 118 -6.41 29.17 6.96
N GLY A 119 -6.82 29.04 5.70
CA GLY A 119 -7.73 29.98 5.04
C GLY A 119 -9.13 30.01 5.68
N VAL A 120 -9.66 28.86 6.07
CA VAL A 120 -10.97 28.79 6.75
C VAL A 120 -10.90 29.36 8.15
N PHE A 121 -9.84 29.04 8.92
CA PHE A 121 -9.70 29.49 10.31
C PHE A 121 -9.34 30.97 10.44
N ALA A 122 -8.82 31.59 9.38
CA ALA A 122 -8.54 33.03 9.36
C ALA A 122 -9.82 33.89 9.44
N ASP A 123 -10.95 33.38 8.93
CA ASP A 123 -12.24 34.09 8.89
C ASP A 123 -13.33 33.41 9.75
N ALA A 124 -13.07 32.21 10.28
CA ALA A 124 -14.03 31.47 11.08
C ALA A 124 -14.15 31.99 12.51
N THR A 125 -15.37 32.36 12.89
CA THR A 125 -15.78 32.64 14.28
C THR A 125 -16.64 31.50 14.81
N ARG A 126 -16.49 31.17 16.10
CA ARG A 126 -17.32 30.18 16.80
C ARG A 126 -18.75 30.68 16.91
N ASP A 127 -19.70 29.76 17.06
CA ASP A 127 -21.09 30.09 17.42
C ASP A 127 -21.18 30.92 18.72
N ASP A 128 -20.18 30.79 19.61
CA ASP A 128 -20.03 31.55 20.87
C ASP A 128 -19.38 32.94 20.68
N GLY A 129 -19.06 33.35 19.45
CA GLY A 129 -18.39 34.62 19.14
C GLY A 129 -16.88 34.65 19.43
N ALA A 130 -16.32 33.59 20.02
CA ALA A 130 -14.87 33.42 20.19
C ALA A 130 -14.19 33.09 18.85
N GLN A 131 -12.96 33.56 18.65
CA GLN A 131 -12.18 33.23 17.46
C GLN A 131 -11.84 31.72 17.46
N LEU A 132 -12.07 31.01 16.34
CA LEU A 132 -11.63 29.62 16.17
C LEU A 132 -10.12 29.51 15.95
N ALA A 133 -9.44 30.63 15.74
CA ALA A 133 -8.03 30.72 15.38
C ALA A 133 -7.06 30.37 16.53
N ASP A 134 -7.51 29.63 17.54
CA ASP A 134 -6.63 29.05 18.53
C ASP A 134 -5.75 28.00 17.87
N TYR A 135 -4.44 28.13 18.10
CA TYR A 135 -3.41 27.22 17.60
C TYR A 135 -3.76 25.74 17.84
N GLN A 136 -4.41 25.45 18.97
CA GLN A 136 -4.76 24.09 19.34
C GLN A 136 -5.96 23.54 18.57
N SER A 137 -7.01 24.33 18.35
CA SER A 137 -8.15 23.94 17.50
C SER A 137 -7.71 23.76 16.05
N PHE A 138 -6.80 24.61 15.58
CA PHE A 138 -6.13 24.42 14.30
C PHE A 138 -5.35 23.09 14.26
N ALA A 139 -4.50 22.81 15.26
CA ALA A 139 -3.74 21.57 15.33
C ALA A 139 -4.60 20.31 15.31
N VAL A 140 -5.70 20.28 16.07
CA VAL A 140 -6.66 19.17 16.07
C VAL A 140 -7.33 19.02 14.70
N THR A 141 -7.71 20.13 14.06
CA THR A 141 -8.38 20.10 12.75
C THR A 141 -7.44 19.60 11.64
N VAL A 142 -6.21 20.09 11.59
CA VAL A 142 -5.23 19.61 10.61
C VAL A 142 -4.89 18.13 10.88
N ALA A 143 -4.70 17.73 12.14
CA ALA A 143 -4.39 16.34 12.51
C ALA A 143 -5.52 15.36 12.12
N THR A 144 -6.77 15.73 12.42
CA THR A 144 -7.96 14.92 12.06
C THR A 144 -8.11 14.81 10.55
N SER A 145 -7.95 15.93 9.83
CA SER A 145 -7.98 15.92 8.36
C SER A 145 -6.88 15.04 7.76
N LEU A 146 -5.66 15.08 8.30
CA LEU A 146 -4.52 14.29 7.85
C LEU A 146 -4.81 12.78 7.97
N VAL A 147 -5.27 12.34 9.14
CA VAL A 147 -5.61 10.92 9.36
C VAL A 147 -6.71 10.48 8.39
N ILE A 148 -7.76 11.29 8.20
CA ILE A 148 -8.86 10.96 7.30
C ILE A 148 -8.39 10.90 5.84
N VAL A 149 -7.62 11.89 5.36
CA VAL A 149 -7.08 11.88 3.98
C VAL A 149 -6.26 10.64 3.73
N VAL A 150 -5.37 10.28 4.64
CA VAL A 150 -4.51 9.11 4.49
C VAL A 150 -5.31 7.81 4.57
N SER A 151 -6.28 7.70 5.48
CA SER A 151 -7.17 6.53 5.55
C SER A 151 -7.97 6.35 4.25
N VAL A 152 -8.52 7.43 3.68
CA VAL A 152 -9.25 7.34 2.41
C VAL A 152 -8.30 7.03 1.26
N GLN A 153 -7.09 7.60 1.26
CA GLN A 153 -6.09 7.30 0.24
C GLN A 153 -5.69 5.81 0.28
N ILE A 154 -5.43 5.25 1.46
CA ILE A 154 -5.15 3.81 1.63
C ILE A 154 -6.36 2.97 1.15
N GLY A 155 -7.59 3.40 1.46
CA GLY A 155 -8.80 2.73 0.97
C GLY A 155 -8.94 2.76 -0.55
N LEU A 156 -8.59 3.87 -1.20
CA LEU A 156 -8.60 4.00 -2.66
C LEU A 156 -7.46 3.23 -3.34
N ASP A 157 -6.35 3.03 -2.64
CA ASP A 157 -5.20 2.26 -3.11
C ASP A 157 -5.41 0.75 -2.97
N THR A 158 -6.30 0.34 -2.08
CA THR A 158 -6.62 -1.07 -1.85
C THR A 158 -7.40 -1.64 -3.03
N GLY A 159 -6.77 -2.57 -3.77
CA GLY A 159 -7.38 -3.22 -4.93
C GLY A 159 -8.46 -4.24 -4.55
N PHE A 160 -8.26 -4.98 -3.46
CA PHE A 160 -9.18 -6.00 -2.97
C PHE A 160 -9.64 -5.76 -1.53
N TRP A 161 -10.95 -5.52 -1.37
CA TRP A 161 -11.56 -5.26 -0.08
C TRP A 161 -11.83 -6.55 0.71
N THR A 162 -10.86 -6.95 1.53
CA THR A 162 -11.02 -8.05 2.50
C THR A 162 -11.62 -7.56 3.82
N ALA A 163 -12.17 -8.48 4.63
CA ALA A 163 -12.61 -8.16 5.99
C ALA A 163 -11.44 -7.67 6.88
N ILE A 164 -10.23 -8.19 6.62
CA ILE A 164 -9.01 -7.80 7.32
C ILE A 164 -8.66 -6.34 6.99
N ASN A 165 -8.68 -5.95 5.71
CA ASN A 165 -8.41 -4.57 5.29
C ASN A 165 -9.41 -3.58 5.92
N HIS A 166 -10.70 -3.95 5.99
CA HIS A 166 -11.69 -3.15 6.71
C HIS A 166 -11.36 -3.02 8.19
N PHE A 167 -11.03 -4.12 8.87
CA PHE A 167 -10.71 -4.10 10.29
C PHE A 167 -9.53 -3.15 10.60
N PHE A 168 -8.47 -3.19 9.80
CA PHE A 168 -7.32 -2.30 10.03
C PHE A 168 -7.61 -0.84 9.68
N ILE A 169 -8.31 -0.55 8.58
CA ILE A 169 -8.66 0.83 8.20
C ILE A 169 -9.63 1.45 9.21
N TRP A 170 -10.74 0.78 9.53
CA TRP A 170 -11.70 1.31 10.50
C TRP A 170 -11.16 1.25 11.94
N GLY A 171 -10.39 0.23 12.28
CA GLY A 171 -9.76 0.08 13.59
C GLY A 171 -8.71 1.15 13.86
N SER A 172 -7.88 1.52 12.88
CA SER A 172 -6.93 2.63 13.01
C SER A 172 -7.62 3.98 13.15
N LEU A 173 -8.71 4.22 12.41
CA LEU A 173 -9.53 5.43 12.54
C LEU A 173 -10.22 5.51 13.91
N ALA A 174 -10.79 4.39 14.39
CA ALA A 174 -11.40 4.31 15.71
C ALA A 174 -10.35 4.51 16.83
N ALA A 175 -9.16 3.90 16.69
CA ALA A 175 -8.06 4.06 17.63
C ALA A 175 -7.58 5.52 17.68
N TYR A 176 -7.56 6.22 16.53
CA TYR A 176 -7.25 7.65 16.49
C TYR A 176 -8.22 8.47 17.34
N PHE A 177 -9.53 8.34 17.11
CA PHE A 177 -10.52 9.08 17.90
C PHE A 177 -10.47 8.69 19.39
N ALA A 178 -10.34 7.40 19.71
CA ALA A 178 -10.23 6.93 21.09
C ALA A 178 -9.02 7.54 21.81
N ILE A 179 -7.85 7.55 21.18
CA ILE A 179 -6.63 8.13 21.75
C ILE A 179 -6.74 9.66 21.82
N LEU A 180 -7.28 10.32 20.80
CA LEU A 180 -7.47 11.76 20.79
C LEU A 180 -8.35 12.22 21.98
N PHE A 181 -9.49 11.53 22.19
CA PHE A 181 -10.38 11.82 23.32
C PHE A 181 -9.75 11.44 24.66
N ALA A 182 -9.00 10.34 24.74
CA ALA A 182 -8.30 9.96 25.96
C ALA A 182 -7.23 11.00 26.35
N MET A 183 -6.44 11.49 25.39
CA MET A 183 -5.42 12.51 25.62
C MET A 183 -6.00 13.87 26.05
N HIS A 184 -7.22 14.21 25.61
CA HIS A 184 -7.90 15.45 25.97
C HIS A 184 -8.91 15.29 27.13
N SER A 185 -8.94 14.12 27.78
CA SER A 185 -9.82 13.83 28.91
C SER A 185 -9.25 14.32 30.25
N ASP A 186 -10.14 14.58 31.22
CA ASP A 186 -9.76 15.02 32.57
C ASP A 186 -8.84 14.01 33.28
N GLY A 187 -9.00 12.70 33.02
CA GLY A 187 -8.28 11.63 33.71
C GLY A 187 -6.78 11.61 33.42
N LEU A 188 -6.40 11.79 32.15
CA LEU A 188 -4.99 11.81 31.75
C LEU A 188 -4.30 13.11 32.21
N PHE A 189 -5.04 14.22 32.20
CA PHE A 189 -4.56 15.50 32.72
C PHE A 189 -4.29 15.45 34.22
N GLN A 190 -5.13 14.77 35.01
CA GLN A 190 -4.90 14.60 36.45
C GLN A 190 -3.66 13.76 36.75
N MET A 191 -3.32 12.77 35.91
CA MET A 191 -2.13 11.94 36.10
C MET A 191 -0.84 12.62 35.62
N PHE A 192 -0.87 13.36 34.51
CA PHE A 192 0.30 14.02 33.92
C PHE A 192 -0.01 15.45 33.44
N PRO A 193 -0.19 16.41 34.36
CA PRO A 193 -0.66 17.77 34.04
C PRO A 193 0.31 18.57 33.17
N ASN A 194 1.61 18.30 33.29
CA ASN A 194 2.65 18.96 32.48
C ASN A 194 2.70 18.45 31.04
N GLN A 195 2.15 17.27 30.75
CA GLN A 195 2.15 16.66 29.42
C GLN A 195 0.83 16.88 28.69
N PHE A 196 -0.30 16.91 29.40
CA PHE A 196 -1.65 17.01 28.81
C PHE A 196 -2.39 18.29 29.22
N ARG A 197 -1.78 19.45 29.02
CA ARG A 197 -2.31 20.74 29.53
C ARG A 197 -3.68 21.16 28.98
N PHE A 198 -4.15 20.52 27.91
CA PHE A 198 -5.32 20.99 27.18
C PHE A 198 -6.51 20.03 27.24
N VAL A 199 -7.32 20.20 28.28
CA VAL A 199 -8.53 19.41 28.53
C VAL A 199 -9.70 19.93 27.69
N GLY A 200 -10.51 19.03 27.12
CA GLY A 200 -11.79 19.36 26.49
C GLY A 200 -11.71 20.08 25.13
N ASN A 201 -10.54 20.55 24.69
CA ASN A 201 -10.41 21.25 23.41
C ASN A 201 -10.80 20.39 22.20
N ALA A 202 -10.43 19.11 22.20
CA ALA A 202 -10.78 18.21 21.09
C ALA A 202 -12.29 18.04 20.94
N GLN A 203 -13.03 17.91 22.05
CA GLN A 203 -14.49 17.83 22.03
C GLN A 203 -15.11 19.15 21.56
N ASN A 204 -14.61 20.28 22.08
CA ASN A 204 -15.09 21.61 21.72
C ASN A 204 -14.83 21.97 20.26
N THR A 205 -13.72 21.51 19.69
CA THR A 205 -13.36 21.74 18.27
C THR A 205 -14.17 20.80 17.38
N LEU A 206 -14.24 19.51 17.69
CA LEU A 206 -15.00 18.53 16.91
C LEU A 206 -16.52 18.68 17.02
N ALA A 207 -17.03 19.42 18.01
CA ALA A 207 -18.45 19.74 18.07
C ALA A 207 -18.88 20.75 17.00
N GLN A 208 -17.95 21.54 16.47
CA GLN A 208 -18.27 22.61 15.53
C GLN A 208 -18.48 22.05 14.11
N PRO A 209 -19.58 22.40 13.42
CA PRO A 209 -19.84 21.93 12.07
C PRO A 209 -18.82 22.47 11.06
N THR A 210 -18.30 23.68 11.27
CA THR A 210 -17.27 24.31 10.42
C THR A 210 -16.00 23.45 10.32
N VAL A 211 -15.63 22.76 11.41
CA VAL A 211 -14.47 21.87 11.45
C VAL A 211 -14.69 20.66 10.53
N TRP A 212 -15.85 20.01 10.62
CA TRP A 212 -16.18 18.87 9.75
C TRP A 212 -16.29 19.25 8.28
N LEU A 213 -16.84 20.43 7.98
CA LEU A 213 -16.87 20.95 6.62
C LEU A 213 -15.46 21.23 6.08
N THR A 214 -14.56 21.75 6.92
CA THR A 214 -13.15 21.94 6.57
C THR A 214 -12.45 20.61 6.30
N ILE A 215 -12.69 19.59 7.15
CA ILE A 215 -12.18 18.23 6.95
C ILE A 215 -12.73 17.62 5.65
N ALA A 216 -14.02 17.77 5.37
CA ALA A 216 -14.61 17.27 4.12
C ALA A 216 -14.04 17.99 2.89
N LEU A 217 -13.87 19.32 2.97
CA LEU A 217 -13.28 20.11 1.89
C LEU A 217 -11.82 19.72 1.64
N THR A 218 -11.00 19.68 2.68
CA THR A 218 -9.58 19.27 2.59
C THR A 218 -9.44 17.89 1.96
N THR A 219 -10.27 16.93 2.40
CA THR A 219 -10.22 15.56 1.88
C THR A 219 -10.57 15.49 0.40
N VAL A 220 -11.67 16.13 -0.01
CA VAL A 220 -12.07 16.16 -1.43
C VAL A 220 -10.98 16.80 -2.30
N VAL A 221 -10.45 17.96 -1.91
CA VAL A 221 -9.45 18.69 -2.73
C VAL A 221 -8.12 17.93 -2.80
N CYS A 222 -7.70 17.24 -1.74
CA CYS A 222 -6.50 16.42 -1.73
C CYS A 222 -6.65 15.15 -2.59
N ILE A 223 -7.82 14.49 -2.55
CA ILE A 223 -8.05 13.20 -3.21
C ILE A 223 -8.44 13.36 -4.68
N MET A 224 -9.20 14.40 -5.02
CA MET A 224 -9.72 14.64 -6.38
C MET A 224 -8.65 14.52 -7.49
N PRO A 225 -7.48 15.18 -7.42
CA PRO A 225 -6.47 15.06 -8.48
C PRO A 225 -5.83 13.68 -8.56
N VAL A 226 -5.69 12.98 -7.43
CA VAL A 226 -5.16 11.61 -7.40
C VAL A 226 -6.09 10.68 -8.15
N VAL A 227 -7.38 10.79 -7.85
CA VAL A 227 -8.45 10.02 -8.50
C VAL A 227 -8.56 10.41 -9.98
N ALA A 228 -8.58 11.70 -10.30
CA ALA A 228 -8.64 12.18 -11.68
C ALA A 228 -7.45 11.72 -12.52
N PHE A 229 -6.23 11.79 -11.97
CA PHE A 229 -5.03 11.29 -12.64
C PHE A 229 -5.10 9.78 -12.88
N ARG A 230 -5.59 9.00 -11.91
CA ARG A 230 -5.80 7.56 -12.08
C ARG A 230 -6.82 7.25 -13.17
N PHE A 231 -7.98 7.91 -13.16
CA PHE A 231 -9.00 7.73 -14.20
C PHE A 231 -8.45 8.08 -15.59
N LEU A 232 -7.78 9.23 -15.72
CA LEU A 232 -7.17 9.63 -17.00
C LEU A 232 -6.12 8.63 -17.47
N LYS A 233 -5.28 8.09 -16.57
CA LYS A 233 -4.29 7.07 -16.90
C LYS A 233 -4.98 5.79 -17.38
N LEU A 234 -6.05 5.37 -16.70
CA LEU A 234 -6.81 4.16 -17.00
C LEU A 234 -7.52 4.25 -18.36
N ASP A 235 -8.07 5.42 -18.69
CA ASP A 235 -8.75 5.68 -19.97
C ASP A 235 -7.78 5.82 -21.15
N LEU A 236 -6.63 6.51 -20.96
CA LEU A 236 -5.66 6.76 -22.03
C LEU A 236 -4.72 5.56 -22.27
N LYS A 237 -4.32 4.86 -21.21
CA LYS A 237 -3.37 3.74 -21.24
C LYS A 237 -3.72 2.72 -20.14
N PRO A 238 -4.70 1.83 -20.37
CA PRO A 238 -5.07 0.83 -19.39
C PRO A 238 -3.88 -0.07 -19.05
N GLU A 239 -3.70 -0.36 -17.76
CA GLU A 239 -2.64 -1.24 -17.31
C GLU A 239 -2.91 -2.68 -17.75
N LEU A 240 -1.86 -3.50 -17.88
CA LEU A 240 -1.98 -4.90 -18.29
C LEU A 240 -2.87 -5.70 -17.31
N SER A 241 -2.76 -5.40 -16.01
CA SER A 241 -3.60 -5.93 -14.93
C SER A 241 -5.09 -5.60 -15.13
N ASP A 242 -5.42 -4.35 -15.47
CA ASP A 242 -6.79 -3.90 -15.75
C ASP A 242 -7.36 -4.54 -17.02
N THR A 243 -6.53 -4.65 -18.05
CA THR A 243 -6.90 -5.29 -19.32
C THR A 243 -7.23 -6.77 -19.10
N VAL A 244 -6.44 -7.45 -18.27
CA VAL A 244 -6.69 -8.84 -17.86
C VAL A 244 -7.99 -8.93 -17.06
N ARG A 245 -8.20 -8.06 -16.07
CA ARG A 245 -9.43 -8.02 -15.25
C ARG A 245 -10.68 -7.80 -16.11
N TYR A 246 -10.62 -6.86 -17.05
CA TYR A 246 -11.69 -6.58 -18.01
C TYR A 246 -11.97 -7.78 -18.93
N THR A 247 -10.92 -8.34 -19.55
CA THR A 247 -11.03 -9.52 -20.44
C THR A 247 -11.60 -10.73 -19.69
N GLN A 248 -11.30 -10.87 -18.40
CA GLN A 248 -11.84 -11.92 -17.53
C GLN A 248 -13.33 -11.75 -17.23
N LEU A 249 -13.81 -10.53 -16.95
CA LEU A 249 -15.24 -10.25 -16.78
C LEU A 249 -16.02 -10.60 -18.06
N VAL A 250 -15.47 -10.23 -19.22
CA VAL A 250 -16.05 -10.56 -20.54
C VAL A 250 -16.07 -12.07 -20.78
N ARG A 251 -14.96 -12.78 -20.54
CA ARG A 251 -14.88 -14.25 -20.67
C ARG A 251 -15.80 -14.99 -19.70
N LYS A 252 -16.01 -14.50 -18.48
CA LYS A 252 -16.92 -15.11 -17.50
C LYS A 252 -18.37 -15.01 -17.98
N LYS A 253 -18.78 -13.85 -18.49
CA LYS A 253 -20.09 -13.68 -19.18
C LYS A 253 -20.21 -14.61 -20.39
N GLN A 254 -19.16 -14.71 -21.20
CA GLN A 254 -19.15 -15.54 -22.41
C GLN A 254 -19.14 -17.05 -22.11
N LYS A 255 -18.48 -17.52 -21.04
CA LYS A 255 -18.52 -18.93 -20.58
C LYS A 255 -19.93 -19.33 -20.10
N THR A 256 -20.63 -18.45 -19.40
CA THR A 256 -22.03 -18.67 -19.03
C THR A 256 -22.92 -18.82 -20.27
N GLN A 257 -22.69 -17.98 -21.28
CA GLN A 257 -23.40 -18.04 -22.56
C GLN A 257 -23.04 -19.30 -23.38
N HIS A 258 -21.76 -19.70 -23.43
CA HIS A 258 -21.31 -20.92 -24.11
C HIS A 258 -21.78 -22.21 -23.40
N ARG A 259 -21.98 -22.21 -22.08
CA ARG A 259 -22.53 -23.37 -21.35
C ARG A 259 -23.98 -23.64 -21.74
N CYS A 260 -24.73 -22.59 -22.12
CA CYS A 260 -26.06 -22.73 -22.73
C CYS A 260 -25.98 -23.34 -24.15
N MET A 261 -24.93 -23.02 -24.92
CA MET A 261 -24.77 -23.50 -26.30
C MET A 261 -24.03 -24.85 -26.46
N ARG A 262 -23.34 -25.35 -25.43
CA ARG A 262 -22.51 -26.58 -25.49
C ARG A 262 -23.28 -27.92 -25.49
N ARG A 263 -24.59 -27.91 -25.79
CA ARG A 263 -25.33 -29.15 -26.12
C ARG A 263 -25.20 -29.58 -27.59
N VAL A 264 -24.42 -28.86 -28.40
CA VAL A 264 -24.15 -29.29 -29.78
C VAL A 264 -22.70 -29.78 -29.87
N GLY A 265 -22.56 -31.10 -29.97
CA GLY A 265 -21.29 -31.82 -29.97
C GLY A 265 -20.38 -31.43 -31.13
N ARG A 266 -19.07 -31.49 -30.89
CA ARG A 266 -18.06 -31.47 -31.95
C ARG A 266 -17.22 -32.73 -31.87
N ALA A 267 -17.25 -33.49 -32.97
CA ALA A 267 -16.39 -34.63 -33.23
C ALA A 267 -14.92 -34.17 -33.25
N GLY A 268 -14.12 -34.71 -32.34
CA GLY A 268 -12.68 -34.55 -32.35
C GLY A 268 -12.04 -35.53 -33.32
N SER A 269 -11.15 -35.03 -34.19
CA SER A 269 -10.27 -35.85 -35.02
C SER A 269 -9.42 -36.77 -34.13
N ARG A 270 -9.61 -38.08 -34.29
CA ARG A 270 -8.81 -39.13 -33.62
C ARG A 270 -7.42 -39.17 -34.24
N ARG A 271 -6.52 -38.30 -33.78
CA ARG A 271 -5.08 -38.46 -34.02
C ARG A 271 -4.52 -39.37 -32.94
N SER A 272 -4.30 -40.65 -33.26
CA SER A 272 -3.67 -41.60 -32.34
C SER A 272 -2.23 -41.17 -32.07
N GLY A 273 -1.94 -40.73 -30.84
CA GLY A 273 -0.61 -40.29 -30.38
C GLY A 273 0.36 -41.45 -30.16
N TYR A 274 0.48 -42.39 -31.10
CA TYR A 274 1.50 -43.43 -31.05
C TYR A 274 2.82 -42.84 -31.56
N ALA A 275 3.80 -42.71 -30.68
CA ALA A 275 5.16 -42.33 -31.02
C ALA A 275 6.08 -43.41 -30.46
N PHE A 276 6.67 -44.23 -31.35
CA PHE A 276 7.58 -45.30 -30.99
C PHE A 276 9.01 -44.81 -31.17
N SER A 277 9.72 -44.55 -30.07
CA SER A 277 11.14 -44.23 -30.08
C SER A 277 11.95 -45.52 -29.92
N HIS A 278 12.19 -46.22 -31.02
CA HIS A 278 13.10 -47.38 -31.05
C HIS A 278 14.24 -47.05 -32.01
N GLN A 279 15.49 -47.14 -31.54
CA GLN A 279 16.66 -47.17 -32.41
C GLN A 279 16.75 -48.56 -33.04
N GLU A 280 17.12 -48.66 -34.32
CA GLU A 280 17.31 -49.94 -35.01
C GLU A 280 18.22 -50.86 -34.17
N GLY A 281 17.63 -51.86 -33.53
CA GLY A 281 18.36 -52.88 -32.81
C GLY A 281 18.97 -53.92 -33.77
N PHE A 282 19.67 -54.89 -33.22
CA PHE A 282 20.36 -55.98 -33.94
C PHE A 282 19.44 -56.97 -34.71
N GLY A 283 18.21 -56.59 -35.05
CA GLY A 283 17.25 -57.43 -35.78
C GLY A 283 17.82 -57.92 -37.12
N GLU A 284 18.56 -57.07 -37.83
CA GLU A 284 19.31 -57.48 -39.04
C GLU A 284 20.37 -58.55 -38.73
N LEU A 285 21.09 -58.44 -37.61
CA LEU A 285 22.11 -59.41 -37.20
C LEU A 285 21.53 -60.76 -36.75
N ILE A 286 20.31 -60.76 -36.20
CA ILE A 286 19.57 -61.99 -35.84
C ILE A 286 18.93 -62.63 -37.09
N MET A 287 18.36 -61.82 -38.00
CA MET A 287 17.69 -62.30 -39.22
C MET A 287 18.65 -62.66 -40.35
N SER A 288 19.87 -62.11 -40.37
CA SER A 288 20.86 -62.36 -41.43
C SER A 288 21.46 -63.77 -41.38
N GLY A 289 21.26 -64.57 -40.32
CA GLY A 289 21.77 -65.94 -40.21
C GLY A 289 23.31 -66.08 -40.20
N LYS A 290 24.06 -64.97 -40.26
CA LYS A 290 25.53 -64.95 -40.37
C LYS A 290 26.28 -65.57 -39.19
N ASN A 291 25.61 -65.78 -38.05
CA ASN A 291 26.19 -66.38 -36.84
C ASN A 291 25.89 -67.87 -36.68
N MET A 292 25.17 -68.51 -37.61
CA MET A 292 24.96 -69.95 -37.58
C MET A 292 26.19 -70.67 -38.15
N ARG A 293 27.22 -70.90 -37.32
CA ARG A 293 28.27 -71.88 -37.62
C ARG A 293 27.62 -73.26 -37.65
N LEU A 294 27.56 -73.88 -38.84
CA LEU A 294 27.32 -75.32 -38.95
C LEU A 294 28.48 -76.05 -38.27
N SER A 295 28.24 -76.63 -37.10
CA SER A 295 29.07 -77.70 -36.57
C SER A 295 28.78 -78.95 -37.41
N SER A 296 29.59 -79.16 -38.45
CA SER A 296 29.68 -80.45 -39.14
C SER A 296 30.31 -81.48 -38.21
N LEU A 297 29.77 -82.70 -38.29
CA LEU A 297 30.24 -83.97 -37.74
C LEU A 297 31.77 -84.11 -37.64
#